data_AF-A0A9Q3GJ85-F1
#
_entry.id   AF-A0A9Q3GJ85-F1
#
_cell.length_a   1.000
_cell.length_b   1.000
_cell.length_c   1.000
_cell.angle_alpha   90.00
_cell.angle_beta   90.00
_cell.angle_gamma   90.00
#
_symmetry.space_group_name_H-M   'P 1'
#
loop_
_entity.id
_entity.type
_entity.pdbx_description
1 polymer ?
#
loop_
_entity_poly.entity_id
_entity_poly.type
_entity_poly.pdbx_seq_one_letter_code
_entity_poly.pdbx_strand_id
1 'polypeptide(L)'
;MLFQQFFVTLFLILACESKSNLKLQDLSYSPGARENRAASQSLEQEIGQLLTTIHAAQAPFQKACAANQASEVVQSFALFQRSFQRVASICSKSYNFDREQAKGHSAIFVKVLFELQNILRTLNAYPQIQEQCQRPLRTISMNLNTIISFYKALKVDLNAEIGLTKQPYDPSVFSNAYLKLNLHL
;
A
#
# COMPACT_ATOMS: atom_id res chain seq x y z
N MET A 1 -20.81 -13.44 49.60
CA MET A 1 -20.52 -13.88 48.22
C MET A 1 -19.14 -13.37 47.86
N LEU A 2 -18.14 -14.24 47.95
CA LEU A 2 -16.73 -13.93 47.76
C LEU A 2 -16.05 -15.18 47.19
N PHE A 3 -15.07 -14.93 46.31
CA PHE A 3 -14.10 -15.85 45.72
C PHE A 3 -14.42 -16.53 44.38
N GLN A 4 -14.24 -15.68 43.38
CA GLN A 4 -13.66 -15.91 42.06
C GLN A 4 -12.22 -16.49 42.15
N GLN A 5 -11.81 -17.17 41.08
CA GLN A 5 -10.44 -17.62 40.73
C GLN A 5 -9.94 -18.90 41.41
N PHE A 6 -9.96 -20.05 40.68
CA PHE A 6 -8.95 -21.14 40.78
C PHE A 6 -9.15 -22.25 39.73
N PHE A 7 -9.61 -21.95 38.51
CA PHE A 7 -9.99 -22.99 37.52
C PHE A 7 -9.14 -23.08 36.24
N VAL A 8 -7.98 -22.40 36.16
CA VAL A 8 -7.16 -22.42 34.91
C VAL A 8 -5.75 -22.99 35.12
N THR A 9 -5.46 -23.58 36.28
CA THR A 9 -4.09 -24.05 36.61
C THR A 9 -3.95 -25.57 36.71
N LEU A 10 -4.90 -26.35 36.15
CA LEU A 10 -4.92 -27.82 36.28
C LEU A 10 -4.99 -28.56 34.93
N PHE A 11 -4.24 -28.11 33.92
CA PHE A 11 -4.00 -28.92 32.70
C PHE A 11 -2.56 -28.86 32.17
N LEU A 12 -1.63 -28.24 32.91
CA LEU A 12 -0.21 -28.10 32.50
C LEU A 12 0.77 -28.98 33.27
N ILE A 13 0.31 -29.89 34.15
CA ILE A 13 1.20 -30.74 34.97
C ILE A 13 0.69 -32.18 35.01
N LEU A 14 0.40 -32.79 33.86
CA LEU A 14 0.19 -34.24 33.74
C LEU A 14 0.50 -34.69 32.30
N ALA A 15 1.74 -34.46 31.86
CA ALA A 15 2.33 -35.13 30.71
C ALA A 15 3.88 -35.08 30.82
N CYS A 16 4.38 -35.37 32.02
CA CYS A 16 5.74 -35.87 32.18
C CYS A 16 5.61 -37.40 32.23
N GLU A 17 6.53 -38.09 31.54
CA GLU A 17 6.61 -39.53 31.32
C GLU A 17 5.91 -40.09 30.06
N SER A 18 6.54 -39.88 28.92
CA SER A 18 6.80 -41.00 28.02
C SER A 18 8.12 -40.78 27.31
N LYS A 19 9.14 -41.56 27.70
CA LYS A 19 10.39 -41.71 26.96
C LYS A 19 10.05 -42.34 25.61
N SER A 20 10.09 -41.55 24.56
CA SER A 20 10.16 -42.06 23.19
C SER A 20 11.36 -41.42 22.50
N ASN A 21 12.36 -42.26 22.24
CA ASN A 21 13.46 -42.00 21.31
C ASN A 21 12.87 -41.56 19.95
N LEU A 22 12.82 -40.26 19.69
CA LEU A 22 12.69 -39.73 18.33
C LEU A 22 13.86 -38.79 18.08
N LYS A 23 14.67 -39.17 17.09
CA LYS A 23 15.70 -38.34 16.48
C LYS A 23 15.13 -36.95 16.23
N LEU A 24 15.78 -35.92 16.78
CA LEU A 24 15.68 -34.56 16.29
C LEU A 24 16.06 -34.58 14.80
N GLN A 25 15.06 -34.57 13.93
CA GLN A 25 15.20 -34.04 12.59
C GLN A 25 14.70 -32.61 12.62
N ASP A 26 15.58 -31.70 12.21
CA ASP A 26 15.31 -30.31 11.94
C ASP A 26 13.97 -30.12 11.21
N LEU A 27 12.99 -29.61 11.93
CA LEU A 27 11.81 -28.98 11.36
C LEU A 27 11.71 -27.60 11.99
N SER A 28 12.50 -26.67 11.45
CA SER A 28 12.34 -25.24 11.63
C SER A 28 11.01 -24.81 10.99
N TYR A 29 9.90 -25.09 11.67
CA TYR A 29 8.58 -24.57 11.32
C TYR A 29 8.51 -23.12 11.84
N SER A 30 8.82 -22.16 10.96
CA SER A 30 8.61 -20.74 11.24
C SER A 30 7.29 -20.30 10.61
N PRO A 31 6.16 -20.34 11.34
CA PRO A 31 4.86 -19.90 10.82
C PRO A 31 4.89 -18.46 10.30
N GLY A 32 5.79 -17.61 10.85
CA GLY A 32 6.00 -16.24 10.37
C GLY A 32 6.58 -16.13 8.96
N ALA A 33 7.38 -17.10 8.50
CA ALA A 33 7.97 -17.04 7.15
C ALA A 33 6.92 -17.27 6.04
N ARG A 34 5.91 -18.12 6.29
CA ARG A 34 4.83 -18.40 5.33
C ARG A 34 3.83 -17.24 5.27
N GLU A 35 3.48 -16.68 6.42
CA GLU A 35 2.63 -15.49 6.51
C GLU A 35 3.28 -14.27 5.84
N ASN A 36 4.59 -14.07 6.05
CA ASN A 36 5.35 -13.01 5.39
C ASN A 36 5.43 -13.16 3.86
N ARG A 37 5.63 -14.39 3.35
CA ARG A 37 5.63 -14.64 1.89
C ARG A 37 4.25 -14.40 1.26
N ALA A 38 3.19 -14.92 1.88
CA ALA A 38 1.83 -14.76 1.37
C ALA A 38 1.42 -13.29 1.29
N ALA A 39 1.78 -12.52 2.32
CA ALA A 39 1.42 -11.13 2.39
C ALA A 39 2.36 -10.24 1.53
N SER A 40 3.61 -10.65 1.25
CA SER A 40 4.48 -10.04 0.23
C SER A 40 3.94 -10.23 -1.18
N GLN A 41 3.50 -11.45 -1.52
CA GLN A 41 2.82 -11.73 -2.81
C GLN A 41 1.51 -10.93 -2.93
N SER A 42 0.76 -10.80 -1.85
CA SER A 42 -0.44 -9.96 -1.81
C SER A 42 -0.12 -8.49 -2.06
N LEU A 43 1.00 -7.97 -1.52
CA LEU A 43 1.41 -6.58 -1.76
C LEU A 43 1.79 -6.34 -3.23
N GLU A 44 2.60 -7.22 -3.81
CA GLU A 44 2.99 -7.14 -5.23
C GLU A 44 1.77 -7.14 -6.13
N GLN A 45 0.85 -8.08 -5.89
CA GLN A 45 -0.39 -8.22 -6.65
C GLN A 45 -1.25 -6.97 -6.55
N GLU A 46 -1.44 -6.41 -5.35
CA GLU A 46 -2.31 -5.26 -5.13
C GLU A 46 -1.70 -3.96 -5.67
N ILE A 47 -0.38 -3.78 -5.58
CA ILE A 47 0.31 -2.65 -6.25
C ILE A 47 0.22 -2.80 -7.77
N GLY A 48 0.40 -4.01 -8.30
CA GLY A 48 0.23 -4.29 -9.72
C GLY A 48 -1.20 -3.98 -10.21
N GLN A 49 -2.21 -4.42 -9.46
CA GLN A 49 -3.62 -4.10 -9.77
C GLN A 49 -3.91 -2.61 -9.69
N LEU A 50 -3.34 -1.90 -8.71
CA LEU A 50 -3.45 -0.45 -8.61
C LEU A 50 -2.86 0.23 -9.85
N LEU A 51 -1.67 -0.19 -10.30
CA LEU A 51 -1.04 0.33 -11.52
C LEU A 51 -1.93 0.09 -12.76
N THR A 52 -2.43 -1.13 -12.94
CA THR A 52 -3.37 -1.45 -14.03
C THR A 52 -4.65 -0.62 -13.96
N THR A 53 -5.18 -0.38 -12.75
CA THR A 53 -6.39 0.43 -12.56
C THR A 53 -6.17 1.87 -13.02
N ILE A 54 -5.04 2.48 -12.63
CA ILE A 54 -4.71 3.85 -13.03
C ILE A 54 -4.49 3.93 -14.54
N HIS A 55 -3.74 2.99 -15.10
CA HIS A 55 -3.46 2.94 -16.54
C HIS A 55 -4.73 2.77 -17.36
N ALA A 56 -5.62 1.85 -16.99
CA ALA A 56 -6.90 1.62 -17.67
C ALA A 56 -7.85 2.83 -17.58
N ALA A 57 -7.74 3.63 -16.52
CA ALA A 57 -8.55 4.82 -16.32
C ALA A 57 -8.05 6.04 -17.11
N GLN A 58 -6.83 6.04 -17.66
CA GLN A 58 -6.20 7.23 -18.22
C GLN A 58 -6.98 7.85 -19.38
N ALA A 59 -7.33 7.07 -20.40
CA ALA A 59 -8.08 7.58 -21.56
C ALA A 59 -9.54 7.98 -21.20
N PRO A 60 -10.31 7.16 -20.46
CA PRO A 60 -11.64 7.57 -19.97
C PRO A 60 -11.60 8.84 -19.12
N PHE A 61 -10.61 8.97 -18.23
CA PHE A 61 -10.43 10.13 -17.36
C PHE A 61 -10.17 11.41 -18.17
N GLN A 62 -9.27 11.35 -19.15
CA GLN A 62 -8.98 12.48 -20.03
C GLN A 62 -10.21 12.91 -20.82
N LYS A 63 -10.97 11.94 -21.35
CA LYS A 63 -12.22 12.22 -22.07
C LYS A 63 -13.25 12.90 -21.16
N ALA A 64 -13.44 12.38 -19.94
CA ALA A 64 -14.37 12.95 -18.98
C ALA A 64 -13.98 14.38 -18.56
N CYS A 65 -12.69 14.64 -18.36
CA CYS A 65 -12.20 16.00 -18.08
C CYS A 65 -12.49 16.95 -19.24
N ALA A 66 -12.15 16.56 -20.47
CA ALA A 66 -12.40 17.36 -21.66
C ALA A 66 -13.90 17.62 -21.93
N ALA A 67 -14.76 16.67 -21.57
CA ALA A 67 -16.21 16.79 -21.66
C ALA A 67 -16.85 17.51 -20.46
N ASN A 68 -16.05 18.00 -19.49
CA ASN A 68 -16.51 18.62 -18.25
C ASN A 68 -17.45 17.73 -17.41
N GLN A 69 -17.25 16.41 -17.46
CA GLN A 69 -18.05 15.40 -16.77
C GLN A 69 -17.48 15.11 -15.38
N ALA A 70 -17.69 16.05 -14.45
CA ALA A 70 -17.09 15.97 -13.11
C ALA A 70 -17.48 14.70 -12.33
N SER A 71 -18.70 14.17 -12.51
CA SER A 71 -19.15 12.93 -11.86
C SER A 71 -18.31 11.71 -12.24
N GLU A 72 -17.95 11.57 -13.53
CA GLU A 72 -17.11 10.47 -14.03
C GLU A 72 -15.66 10.59 -13.54
N VAL A 73 -15.15 11.82 -13.45
CA VAL A 73 -13.83 12.12 -12.89
C VAL A 73 -13.78 11.77 -11.40
N VAL A 74 -14.80 12.18 -10.62
CA VAL A 74 -14.93 11.83 -9.20
C VAL A 74 -15.05 10.32 -9.01
N GLN A 75 -15.80 9.62 -9.88
CA GLN A 75 -15.92 8.16 -9.83
C GLN A 75 -14.57 7.46 -10.06
N SER A 76 -13.75 7.98 -10.98
CA SER A 76 -12.39 7.47 -11.21
C SER A 76 -11.53 7.60 -9.95
N PHE A 77 -11.56 8.76 -9.28
CA PHE A 77 -10.85 8.93 -8.01
C PHE A 77 -11.40 8.08 -6.87
N ALA A 78 -12.71 7.80 -6.84
CA ALA A 78 -13.27 6.87 -5.87
C ALA A 78 -12.76 5.44 -6.08
N LEU A 79 -12.55 5.01 -7.32
CA LEU A 79 -11.92 3.72 -7.64
C LEU A 79 -10.45 3.70 -7.19
N PHE A 80 -9.69 4.76 -7.51
CA PHE A 80 -8.30 4.88 -7.06
C PHE A 80 -8.20 4.85 -5.54
N GLN A 81 -9.07 5.58 -4.84
CA GLN A 81 -9.11 5.62 -3.38
C GLN A 81 -9.22 4.21 -2.79
N ARG A 82 -10.12 3.37 -3.31
CA ARG A 82 -10.29 1.98 -2.85
C ARG A 82 -9.03 1.14 -3.09
N SER A 83 -8.40 1.27 -4.25
CA SER A 83 -7.16 0.55 -4.57
C SER A 83 -5.99 1.01 -3.71
N PHE A 84 -5.79 2.32 -3.52
CA PHE A 84 -4.79 2.85 -2.60
C PHE A 84 -5.04 2.41 -1.15
N GLN A 85 -6.29 2.36 -0.71
CA GLN A 85 -6.65 1.91 0.63
C GLN A 85 -6.30 0.43 0.84
N ARG A 86 -6.52 -0.44 -0.16
CA ARG A 86 -6.13 -1.85 -0.08
C ARG A 86 -4.62 -2.02 0.08
N VAL A 87 -3.84 -1.35 -0.76
CA VAL A 87 -2.37 -1.36 -0.66
C VAL A 87 -1.90 -0.83 0.69
N ALA A 88 -2.41 0.33 1.13
CA ALA A 88 -2.05 0.92 2.41
C ALA A 88 -2.40 0.02 3.61
N SER A 89 -3.54 -0.68 3.55
CA SER A 89 -3.94 -1.65 4.57
C SER A 89 -2.98 -2.84 4.61
N ILE A 90 -2.49 -3.33 3.47
CA ILE A 90 -1.50 -4.40 3.44
C ILE A 90 -0.19 -3.89 4.04
N CYS A 91 0.35 -2.77 3.54
CA CYS A 91 1.55 -2.13 4.10
C CYS A 91 1.50 -1.99 5.63
N SER A 92 0.34 -1.63 6.18
CA SER A 92 0.15 -1.48 7.64
C SER A 92 0.21 -2.81 8.40
N LYS A 93 -0.35 -3.90 7.83
CA LYS A 93 -0.30 -5.26 8.41
C LYS A 93 1.07 -5.92 8.24
N SER A 94 1.81 -5.45 7.25
CA SER A 94 3.06 -6.01 6.76
C SER A 94 4.32 -5.41 7.42
N TYR A 95 4.18 -4.63 8.48
CA TYR A 95 5.30 -3.93 9.12
C TYR A 95 6.41 -4.89 9.63
N ASN A 96 6.05 -6.15 9.92
CA ASN A 96 6.99 -7.20 10.35
C ASN A 96 7.50 -8.10 9.20
N PHE A 97 7.29 -7.69 7.94
CA PHE A 97 7.81 -8.44 6.80
C PHE A 97 9.32 -8.58 6.81
N ASP A 98 9.78 -9.64 6.16
CA ASP A 98 11.16 -9.75 5.71
C ASP A 98 11.47 -8.56 4.79
N ARG A 99 12.39 -7.70 5.25
CA ARG A 99 12.68 -6.40 4.66
C ARG A 99 13.19 -6.53 3.23
N GLU A 100 13.88 -7.63 2.92
CA GLU A 100 14.49 -7.83 1.60
C GLU A 100 13.43 -8.12 0.52
N GLN A 101 12.34 -8.82 0.85
CA GLN A 101 11.26 -9.07 -0.13
C GLN A 101 10.43 -7.81 -0.42
N ALA A 102 10.17 -6.99 0.59
CA ALA A 102 9.33 -5.81 0.42
C ALA A 102 10.05 -4.66 -0.31
N LYS A 103 11.40 -4.61 -0.28
CA LYS A 103 12.20 -3.68 -1.09
C LYS A 103 11.98 -3.87 -2.58
N GLY A 104 11.79 -5.10 -3.07
CA GLY A 104 11.59 -5.38 -4.50
C GLY A 104 10.34 -4.72 -5.12
N HIS A 105 9.36 -4.35 -4.29
CA HIS A 105 8.09 -3.77 -4.74
C HIS A 105 8.12 -2.24 -4.90
N SER A 106 9.19 -1.58 -4.42
CA SER A 106 9.37 -0.12 -4.49
C SER A 106 9.28 0.38 -5.93
N ALA A 107 9.90 -0.32 -6.88
CA ALA A 107 9.94 0.06 -8.29
C ALA A 107 8.54 0.09 -8.92
N ILE A 108 7.66 -0.85 -8.55
CA ILE A 108 6.26 -0.86 -9.03
C ILE A 108 5.49 0.29 -8.40
N PHE A 109 5.68 0.56 -7.11
CA PHE A 109 5.06 1.71 -6.46
C PHE A 109 5.52 3.05 -7.06
N VAL A 110 6.80 3.19 -7.43
CA VAL A 110 7.29 4.38 -8.14
C VAL A 110 6.60 4.54 -9.49
N LYS A 111 6.40 3.46 -10.26
CA LYS A 111 5.59 3.52 -11.50
C LYS A 111 4.16 4.00 -11.23
N VAL A 112 3.53 3.55 -10.14
CA VAL A 112 2.21 4.04 -9.72
C VAL A 112 2.22 5.56 -9.49
N LEU A 113 3.28 6.11 -8.88
CA LEU A 113 3.41 7.56 -8.69
C LEU A 113 3.50 8.30 -10.03
N PHE A 114 4.25 7.80 -11.00
CA PHE A 114 4.34 8.41 -12.33
C PHE A 114 3.02 8.37 -13.10
N GLU A 115 2.32 7.24 -13.09
CA GLU A 115 1.01 7.13 -13.73
C GLU A 115 -0.02 8.03 -13.06
N LEU A 116 -0.03 8.09 -11.72
CA LEU A 116 -0.87 9.03 -10.99
C LEU A 116 -0.52 10.48 -11.33
N GLN A 117 0.76 10.84 -11.42
CA GLN A 117 1.19 12.18 -11.83
C GLN A 117 0.60 12.58 -13.19
N ASN A 118 0.52 11.65 -14.15
CA ASN A 118 -0.09 11.93 -15.46
C ASN A 118 -1.60 12.22 -15.34
N ILE A 119 -2.32 11.45 -14.52
CA ILE A 119 -3.73 11.73 -14.21
C ILE A 119 -3.90 13.12 -13.56
N LEU A 120 -3.05 13.45 -12.60
CA LEU A 120 -3.12 14.74 -11.89
C LEU A 120 -2.75 15.92 -12.78
N ARG A 121 -1.81 15.76 -13.73
CA ARG A 121 -1.53 16.79 -14.76
C ARG A 121 -2.78 17.09 -15.58
N THR A 122 -3.51 16.06 -16.00
CA THR A 122 -4.79 16.26 -16.68
C THR A 122 -5.76 16.99 -15.76
N LEU A 123 -5.94 16.56 -14.51
CA LEU A 123 -6.88 17.21 -13.58
C LEU A 123 -6.56 18.68 -13.33
N ASN A 124 -5.28 19.03 -13.15
CA ASN A 124 -4.84 20.40 -12.86
C ASN A 124 -5.15 21.38 -14.01
N ALA A 125 -5.40 20.88 -15.23
CA ALA A 125 -5.87 21.70 -16.34
C ALA A 125 -7.37 22.07 -16.26
N TYR A 126 -8.12 21.48 -15.32
CA TYR A 126 -9.56 21.70 -15.13
C TYR A 126 -9.91 22.02 -13.65
N PRO A 127 -9.56 23.22 -13.14
CA PRO A 127 -9.75 23.59 -11.74
C PRO A 127 -11.20 23.42 -11.24
N GLN A 128 -12.19 23.69 -12.09
CA GLN A 128 -13.61 23.56 -11.77
C GLN A 128 -14.05 22.10 -11.47
N ILE A 129 -13.37 21.12 -12.05
CA ILE A 129 -13.60 19.69 -11.76
C ILE A 129 -12.80 19.28 -10.52
N GLN A 130 -11.60 19.83 -10.38
CA GLN A 130 -10.68 19.52 -9.29
C GLN A 130 -11.29 19.82 -7.90
N GLU A 131 -12.05 20.90 -7.76
CA GLU A 131 -12.75 21.23 -6.50
C GLU A 131 -13.69 20.11 -6.03
N GLN A 132 -14.38 19.45 -6.97
CA GLN A 132 -15.29 18.34 -6.67
C GLN A 132 -14.55 17.06 -6.26
N CYS A 133 -13.25 16.98 -6.58
CA CYS A 133 -12.40 15.83 -6.28
C CYS A 133 -11.67 15.95 -4.93
N GLN A 134 -11.80 17.06 -4.19
CA GLN A 134 -11.02 17.30 -2.96
C GLN A 134 -11.12 16.17 -1.93
N ARG A 135 -12.34 15.66 -1.68
CA ARG A 135 -12.57 14.60 -0.69
C ARG A 135 -11.87 13.28 -1.04
N PRO A 136 -12.03 12.70 -2.24
CA PRO A 136 -11.29 11.50 -2.59
C PRO A 136 -9.78 11.75 -2.69
N LEU A 137 -9.33 12.90 -3.20
CA LEU A 137 -7.90 13.25 -3.30
C LEU A 137 -7.23 13.32 -1.93
N ARG A 138 -7.89 13.90 -0.93
CA ARG A 138 -7.40 13.90 0.46
C ARG A 138 -7.21 12.49 1.01
N THR A 139 -8.14 11.59 0.70
CA THR A 139 -8.04 10.18 1.15
C THR A 139 -6.91 9.45 0.45
N ILE A 140 -6.73 9.68 -0.85
CA ILE A 140 -5.59 9.16 -1.62
C ILE A 140 -4.27 9.67 -1.03
N SER A 141 -4.17 10.96 -0.70
CA SER A 141 -2.99 11.55 -0.07
C SER A 141 -2.61 10.85 1.24
N MET A 142 -3.59 10.57 2.12
CA MET A 142 -3.35 9.83 3.35
C MET A 142 -2.84 8.41 3.08
N ASN A 143 -3.49 7.67 2.18
CA ASN A 143 -3.10 6.30 1.83
C ASN A 143 -1.70 6.24 1.21
N LEU A 144 -1.38 7.18 0.32
CA LEU A 144 -0.04 7.30 -0.26
C LEU A 144 1.02 7.55 0.82
N ASN A 145 0.74 8.41 1.79
CA ASN A 145 1.68 8.66 2.89
C ASN A 145 1.89 7.43 3.78
N THR A 146 0.86 6.60 3.98
CA THR A 146 1.01 5.30 4.64
C THR A 146 1.96 4.38 3.87
N ILE A 147 1.79 4.29 2.55
CA ILE A 147 2.64 3.45 1.68
C ILE A 147 4.08 3.97 1.64
N ILE A 148 4.27 5.29 1.51
CA ILE A 148 5.59 5.93 1.57
C ILE A 148 6.27 5.65 2.92
N SER A 149 5.53 5.77 4.03
CA SER A 149 6.07 5.52 5.37
C SER A 149 6.48 4.06 5.55
N PHE A 150 5.72 3.13 4.98
CA PHE A 150 6.08 1.72 4.93
C PHE A 150 7.42 1.50 4.23
N TYR A 151 7.60 2.03 3.01
CA TYR A 151 8.88 1.89 2.30
C TYR A 151 10.04 2.58 3.03
N LYS A 152 9.82 3.74 3.64
CA LYS A 152 10.83 4.40 4.49
C LYS A 152 11.22 3.55 5.71
N ALA A 153 10.25 2.91 6.37
CA ALA A 153 10.52 2.01 7.48
C ALA A 153 11.37 0.79 7.06
N LEU A 154 11.21 0.35 5.81
CA LEU A 154 12.02 -0.71 5.19
C LEU A 154 13.40 -0.22 4.68
N LYS A 155 13.74 1.05 4.91
CA LYS A 155 14.99 1.69 4.43
C LYS A 155 15.11 1.71 2.91
N VAL A 156 13.99 1.74 2.19
CA VAL A 156 13.97 2.02 0.75
C VAL A 156 14.16 3.52 0.53
N ASP A 157 15.12 3.88 -0.31
CA ASP A 157 15.28 5.25 -0.81
C ASP A 157 14.41 5.44 -2.05
N LEU A 158 13.19 5.94 -1.84
CA LEU A 158 12.25 6.20 -2.93
C LEU A 158 12.73 7.29 -3.89
N ASN A 159 13.60 8.22 -3.45
CA ASN A 159 14.12 9.25 -4.33
C ASN A 159 15.14 8.67 -5.30
N ALA A 160 16.00 7.77 -4.81
CA ALA A 160 16.92 7.02 -5.66
C ALA A 160 16.14 6.20 -6.71
N GLU A 161 15.07 5.51 -6.29
CA GLU A 161 14.21 4.73 -7.20
C GLU A 161 13.51 5.62 -8.25
N ILE A 162 13.03 6.80 -7.84
CA ILE A 162 12.49 7.80 -8.78
C ILE A 162 13.57 8.22 -9.78
N GLY A 163 14.80 8.46 -9.33
CA GLY A 163 15.93 8.81 -10.20
C GLY A 163 16.27 7.73 -11.25
N LEU A 164 15.99 6.46 -10.96
CA LEU A 164 16.25 5.35 -11.88
C LEU A 164 15.27 5.32 -13.08
N THR A 165 14.07 5.90 -12.97
CA THR A 165 13.06 5.80 -14.04
C THR A 165 13.37 6.68 -15.24
N LYS A 166 14.29 7.65 -15.11
CA LYS A 166 14.62 8.68 -16.11
C LYS A 166 13.41 9.50 -16.59
N GLN A 167 12.27 9.40 -15.90
CA GLN A 167 11.09 10.21 -16.17
C GLN A 167 11.09 11.45 -15.26
N PRO A 168 10.62 12.61 -15.74
CA PRO A 168 10.54 13.81 -14.92
C PRO A 168 9.48 13.63 -13.82
N TYR A 169 9.96 13.55 -12.58
CA TYR A 169 9.12 13.61 -11.38
C TYR A 169 8.96 15.07 -10.96
N ASP A 170 7.72 15.51 -10.83
CA ASP A 170 7.37 16.87 -10.48
C ASP A 170 6.45 16.86 -9.25
N PRO A 171 6.99 17.11 -8.05
CA PRO A 171 6.20 17.12 -6.82
C PRO A 171 5.11 18.19 -6.83
N SER A 172 5.27 19.27 -7.61
CA SER A 172 4.30 20.37 -7.68
C SER A 172 2.97 19.93 -8.29
N VAL A 173 2.99 18.95 -9.20
CA VAL A 173 1.77 18.36 -9.79
C VAL A 173 0.86 17.79 -8.70
N PHE A 174 1.45 17.12 -7.71
CA PHE A 174 0.71 16.53 -6.59
C PHE A 174 0.15 17.60 -5.66
N SER A 175 0.98 18.58 -5.26
CA SER A 175 0.53 19.64 -4.36
C SER A 175 -0.56 20.51 -5.00
N ASN A 176 -0.44 20.79 -6.29
CA ASN A 176 -1.45 21.54 -7.06
C ASN A 176 -2.78 20.81 -7.08
N ALA A 177 -2.76 19.47 -7.09
CA ALA A 177 -3.94 18.60 -7.01
C ALA A 177 -4.41 18.34 -5.56
N TYR A 178 -3.97 19.11 -4.57
CA TYR A 178 -4.26 18.91 -3.14
C TYR A 178 -3.68 17.62 -2.51
N LEU A 179 -2.75 16.93 -3.19
CA LEU A 179 -2.05 15.77 -2.65
C LEU A 179 -0.75 16.23 -1.98
N LYS A 180 -0.71 16.15 -0.65
CA LYS A 180 0.50 16.41 0.13
C LYS A 180 1.22 15.08 0.37
N LEU A 181 2.34 14.87 -0.31
CA LEU A 181 3.15 13.66 -0.17
C LEU A 181 4.36 13.92 0.73
N ASN A 182 4.61 13.00 1.66
CA ASN A 182 5.76 13.01 2.56
C ASN A 182 7.00 12.39 1.88
N LEU A 183 7.20 12.67 0.59
CA LEU A 183 8.46 12.42 -0.12
C LEU A 183 9.29 13.69 0.03
N HIS A 184 10.29 13.66 0.90
CA HIS A 184 11.27 14.75 0.96
C HIS A 184 12.22 14.50 -0.21
N LEU A 185 12.05 15.24 -1.30
CA LEU A 185 13.05 15.30 -2.39
C LEU A 185 14.22 16.18 -1.96
#